data_AF-A0A8W8JQ07-F1
#
_entry.id   AF-A0A8W8JQ07-F1
#
_cell.length_a   1.000
_cell.length_b   1.000
_cell.length_c   1.000
_cell.angle_alpha   90.00
_cell.angle_beta   90.00
_cell.angle_gamma   90.00
#
_symmetry.space_group_name_H-M   'P 1'
#
loop_
_entity.id
_entity.type
_entity.pdbx_description
1 polymer ?
#
loop_
_entity_poly.entity_id
_entity_poly.type
_entity_poly.pdbx_seq_one_letter_code
_entity_poly.pdbx_strand_id
1 'polypeptide(L)' 'PDLEQVVSELRQKTKCKVCLDSELEVMFQPCNHLCCCRSCGERVETCPVCRSPIERRVRTLIP' A
#
# COMPACT_ATOMS: atom_id res chain seq x y z
N PRO A 1 12.56 -21.47 -5.29
CA PRO A 1 11.37 -21.38 -4.41
C PRO A 1 10.30 -22.29 -5.01
N ASP A 2 9.51 -22.96 -4.17
CA ASP A 2 8.35 -23.73 -4.64
C ASP A 2 7.21 -22.77 -5.05
N LEU A 3 6.27 -23.23 -5.88
CA LEU A 3 5.15 -22.45 -6.40
C LEU A 3 4.31 -21.83 -5.27
N GLU A 4 4.07 -22.57 -4.18
CA GLU A 4 3.29 -22.08 -3.05
C GLU A 4 3.93 -20.85 -2.39
N GLN A 5 5.26 -20.86 -2.29
CA GLN A 5 6.01 -19.75 -1.71
C GLN A 5 5.91 -18.49 -2.57
N VAL A 6 6.02 -18.64 -3.90
CA VAL A 6 5.89 -17.52 -4.85
C VAL A 6 4.49 -16.90 -4.78
N VAL A 7 3.43 -17.73 -4.72
CA VAL A 7 2.05 -17.26 -4.61
C VAL A 7 1.84 -16.48 -3.31
N SER A 8 2.37 -16.97 -2.20
CA SER A 8 2.29 -16.29 -0.90
C SER A 8 2.97 -14.92 -0.94
N GLU A 9 4.19 -14.84 -1.48
CA GLU A 9 4.94 -13.58 -1.60
C GLU A 9 4.21 -12.56 -2.48
N LEU A 10 3.61 -13.01 -3.60
CA LEU A 10 2.82 -12.13 -4.47
C LEU A 10 1.58 -11.58 -3.76
N ARG A 11 0.87 -12.41 -2.98
CA ARG A 11 -0.27 -11.96 -2.16
C ARG A 11 0.15 -10.92 -1.13
N GLN A 12 1.29 -11.11 -0.45
CA GLN A 12 1.77 -10.13 0.54
C GLN A 12 2.17 -8.79 -0.09
N LYS A 13 2.61 -8.79 -1.36
CA LYS A 13 2.96 -7.55 -2.06
C LYS A 13 1.75 -6.63 -2.24
N THR A 14 0.55 -7.17 -2.44
CA THR A 14 -0.70 -6.40 -2.61
C THR A 14 -1.38 -6.02 -1.30
N LYS A 15 -0.82 -6.42 -0.14
CA LYS A 15 -1.35 -6.03 1.18
C LYS A 15 -0.87 -4.65 1.63
N CYS A 16 -1.75 -3.94 2.33
CA CYS A 16 -1.47 -2.70 3.02
C CYS A 16 -0.27 -2.85 3.97
N LYS A 17 0.70 -1.93 3.88
CA LYS A 17 1.92 -1.98 4.68
C LYS A 17 1.74 -1.49 6.13
N VAL A 18 0.51 -1.14 6.51
CA VAL A 18 0.16 -0.68 7.85
C VAL A 18 -0.62 -1.76 8.61
N CYS A 19 -1.76 -2.22 8.08
CA CYS A 19 -2.55 -3.26 8.75
C CYS A 19 -2.14 -4.69 8.34
N LEU A 20 -1.39 -4.86 7.25
CA LEU A 20 -0.97 -6.16 6.70
C LEU A 20 -2.13 -7.10 6.31
N ASP A 21 -3.36 -6.56 6.18
CA ASP A 21 -4.57 -7.36 6.01
C ASP A 21 -5.38 -6.96 4.76
N SER A 22 -5.74 -5.68 4.64
CA SER A 22 -6.52 -5.18 3.50
C SER A 22 -5.64 -4.96 2.26
N GLU A 23 -6.24 -5.03 1.07
CA GLU A 23 -5.55 -4.74 -0.20
C GLU A 23 -5.13 -3.27 -0.30
N LEU A 24 -4.16 -3.00 -1.17
CA LEU A 24 -3.73 -1.66 -1.52
C LEU A 24 -4.82 -0.91 -2.30
N GLU A 25 -5.11 0.33 -1.89
CA GLU A 25 -6.12 1.18 -2.53
C GLU A 25 -5.69 2.64 -2.68
N VAL A 26 -4.63 3.07 -1.99
CA VAL A 26 -4.24 4.48 -1.92
C VAL A 26 -2.78 4.69 -2.28
N MET A 27 -2.57 5.54 -3.27
CA MET A 27 -1.28 6.08 -3.66
C MET A 27 -1.09 7.47 -3.05
N PHE A 28 0.09 7.72 -2.49
CA PHE A 28 0.43 9.03 -1.91
C PHE A 28 1.24 9.87 -2.88
N GLN A 29 0.92 11.16 -3.00
CA GLN A 29 1.73 12.13 -3.75
C GLN A 29 2.46 13.07 -2.77
N PRO A 30 3.68 13.54 -3.10
CA PRO A 30 4.36 13.44 -4.40
C PRO A 30 5.15 12.14 -4.64
N CYS A 31 5.32 11.27 -3.63
CA CYS A 31 6.22 10.10 -3.76
C CYS A 31 5.69 8.94 -4.62
N ASN A 32 4.40 8.95 -4.96
CA ASN A 32 3.66 7.96 -5.76
C ASN A 32 3.70 6.51 -5.23
N HIS A 33 3.99 6.29 -3.94
CA HIS A 33 3.92 4.96 -3.34
C HIS A 33 2.48 4.52 -3.08
N LEU A 34 2.05 3.46 -3.75
CA LEU A 34 0.85 2.69 -3.46
C LEU A 34 1.13 1.68 -2.35
N CYS A 35 0.77 2.02 -1.11
CA CYS A 35 1.21 1.24 0.06
C CYS A 35 0.18 1.10 1.18
N CYS A 36 -1.00 1.73 1.06
CA CYS A 36 -2.05 1.65 2.07
C CYS A 36 -3.39 1.21 1.49
N CYS A 37 -4.19 0.52 2.32
CA CYS A 37 -5.63 0.44 2.12
C CYS A 37 -6.29 1.79 2.43
N ARG A 38 -7.58 1.94 2.13
CA ARG A 38 -8.29 3.20 2.36
C ARG A 38 -8.23 3.69 3.81
N SER A 39 -8.58 2.83 4.77
CA SER A 39 -8.70 3.21 6.19
C SER A 39 -7.35 3.54 6.83
N CYS A 40 -6.26 2.86 6.44
CA CYS A 40 -4.92 3.22 6.88
C CYS A 40 -4.41 4.49 6.20
N GLY A 41 -4.73 4.67 4.91
CA GLY A 41 -4.31 5.86 4.16
C GLY A 41 -4.87 7.17 4.71
N GLU A 42 -6.08 7.14 5.27
CA GLU A 42 -6.71 8.30 5.93
C GLU A 42 -6.03 8.67 7.27
N ARG A 43 -5.32 7.73 7.93
CA ARG A 43 -4.75 7.90 9.28
C ARG A 43 -3.27 8.27 9.31
N VAL A 44 -2.57 8.20 8.18
CA VAL A 44 -1.13 8.49 8.10
C VAL A 44 -0.88 9.85 7.47
N GLU A 45 0.12 10.59 7.98
CA GLU A 45 0.51 11.91 7.47
C GLU A 45 1.78 11.88 6.59
N THR A 46 2.58 10.83 6.73
CA THR A 46 3.78 10.57 5.92
C THR A 46 3.68 9.18 5.29
N CYS A 47 4.33 9.00 4.12
CA CYS A 47 4.34 7.73 3.43
C CYS A 47 5.04 6.65 4.29
N PRO A 48 4.40 5.50 4.60
CA PRO A 48 5.02 4.43 5.38
C PRO A 48 6.26 3.79 4.73
N VAL A 49 6.44 3.95 3.41
CA VAL A 49 7.55 3.37 2.65
C VAL A 49 8.76 4.30 2.65
N CYS A 50 8.58 5.55 2.26
CA CYS A 50 9.70 6.48 2.02
C CYS A 50 9.70 7.71 2.94
N ARG A 51 8.73 7.81 3.86
CA ARG A 51 8.58 8.88 4.86
C ARG A 51 8.36 10.29 4.29
N SER A 52 8.14 10.42 2.98
CA SER A 52 7.79 11.70 2.33
C SER A 52 6.43 12.21 2.86
N PRO A 53 6.27 13.52 3.09
CA PRO A 53 4.99 14.10 3.51
C PRO A 53 3.89 13.84 2.47
N ILE A 54 2.67 13.60 2.93
CA ILE A 54 1.53 13.31 2.06
C ILE A 54 0.77 14.59 1.77
N GLU A 55 0.85 15.05 0.53
CA GLU A 55 0.09 16.21 0.05
C GLU A 55 -1.25 15.79 -0.54
N ARG A 56 -1.29 14.65 -1.26
CA ARG A 56 -2.51 14.12 -1.86
C ARG A 56 -2.59 12.60 -1.72
N ARG A 57 -3.82 12.13 -1.54
CA ARG A 57 -4.19 10.71 -1.50
C ARG A 57 -5.02 10.40 -2.73
N VAL A 58 -4.53 9.52 -3.59
CA VAL A 58 -5.23 9.11 -4.82
C VAL A 58 -5.73 7.69 -4.63
N ARG A 59 -7.04 7.50 -4.76
CA ARG A 59 -7.64 6.17 -4.73
C ARG A 59 -7.39 5.47 -6.07
N THR A 60 -6.79 4.30 -6.01
CA THR A 60 -6.48 3.49 -7.19
C THR A 60 -7.52 2.39 -7.34
N LEU A 61 -7.94 2.15 -8.58
CA LEU A 61 -8.68 0.94 -8.94
C LEU A 61 -7.63 -0.07 -9.44
N ILE A 62 -7.29 -1.03 -8.58
CA ILE A 62 -6.44 -2.16 -8.98
C ILE A 62 -7.40 -3.26 -9.47
N PRO A 63 -7.38 -3.61 -10.77
CA PRO A 63 -8.21 -4.68 -11.32
C PRO A 63 -7.85 -6.06 -10.78
#